data_AF-A0A3D8J0J5-F1
#
_entry.id   AF-A0A3D8J0J5-F1
#
_cell.length_a   1.000
_cell.length_b   1.000
_cell.length_c   1.000
_cell.angle_alpha   90.00
_cell.angle_beta   90.00
_cell.angle_gamma   90.00
#
_symmetry.space_group_name_H-M   'P 1'
#
loop_
_entity.id
_entity.type
_entity.pdbx_description
1 polymer ?
#
loop_
_entity_poly.entity_id
_entity_poly.type
_entity_poly.pdbx_seq_one_letter_code
_entity_poly.pdbx_strand_id
1 'polypeptide(L)'
;MGKQTDPAEIKKMLAALFEYMKTHFRDEETYMENMQYPYLDSHREHHRNIILDMTHLIKNMKYDFKQQLVIIMEQWLLKHILQEDMQIGEYQQEILQAQQMQKEHLEQNTVPKDSPINYIEHNEHEPKNDLHVDTNKKIKKQSVLHIYSCMCGRIYNIAPNIHANLQNGHTLRCKHCHTNISFISDMKI
;
A
#
# COMPACT_ATOMS: atom_id res chain seq x y z
N MET A 1 -3.36 45.81 -17.24
CA MET A 1 -2.07 45.91 -16.52
C MET A 1 -1.88 44.61 -15.76
N GLY A 2 -1.01 43.71 -16.22
CA GLY A 2 -0.72 42.47 -15.50
C GLY A 2 0.04 42.79 -14.22
N LYS A 3 -0.47 42.35 -13.07
CA LYS A 3 0.26 42.42 -11.80
C LYS A 3 1.61 41.72 -12.00
N GLN A 4 2.72 42.46 -11.97
CA GLN A 4 4.03 41.86 -11.88
C GLN A 4 4.14 41.21 -10.50
N THR A 5 4.27 39.89 -10.46
CA THR A 5 4.50 39.14 -9.23
C THR A 5 5.84 39.56 -8.64
N ASP A 6 5.85 39.98 -7.37
CA ASP A 6 7.07 40.37 -6.66
C ASP A 6 8.06 39.19 -6.62
N PRO A 7 9.33 39.37 -7.05
CA PRO A 7 10.38 38.36 -6.93
C PRO A 7 10.51 37.75 -5.52
N ALA A 8 10.23 38.52 -4.46
CA ALA A 8 10.27 38.02 -3.10
C ALA A 8 9.14 37.01 -2.80
N GLU A 9 7.93 37.26 -3.33
CA GLU A 9 6.80 36.33 -3.21
C GLU A 9 7.07 35.04 -4.00
N ILE A 10 7.65 35.14 -5.20
CA ILE A 10 8.07 33.96 -5.97
C ILE A 10 9.08 33.13 -5.18
N LYS A 11 10.09 33.76 -4.56
CA LYS A 11 11.07 33.05 -3.71
C LYS A 11 10.42 32.31 -2.55
N LYS A 12 9.43 32.92 -1.88
CA LYS A 12 8.71 32.27 -0.78
C LYS A 12 7.91 31.06 -1.25
N MET A 13 7.18 31.18 -2.35
CA MET A 13 6.39 30.07 -2.91
C MET A 13 7.29 28.90 -3.30
N LEU A 14 8.43 29.18 -3.93
CA LEU A 14 9.41 28.16 -4.28
C LEU A 14 10.01 27.51 -3.04
N ALA A 15 10.40 28.29 -2.04
CA ALA A 15 10.90 27.74 -0.78
C ALA A 15 9.89 26.77 -0.14
N ALA A 16 8.60 27.13 -0.12
CA ALA A 16 7.55 26.25 0.37
C ALA A 16 7.40 24.97 -0.46
N LEU A 17 7.45 25.07 -1.79
CA LEU A 17 7.46 23.92 -2.68
C LEU A 17 8.64 22.98 -2.39
N PHE A 18 9.84 23.52 -2.15
CA PHE A 18 11.02 22.71 -1.90
C PHE A 18 11.01 22.03 -0.53
N GLU A 19 10.50 22.70 0.51
CA GLU A 19 10.32 22.03 1.80
C GLU A 19 9.29 20.90 1.71
N TYR A 20 8.24 21.08 0.91
CA TYR A 20 7.30 20.00 0.62
C TYR A 20 7.97 18.83 -0.11
N MET A 21 8.77 19.11 -1.15
CA MET A 21 9.48 18.06 -1.90
C MET A 21 10.46 17.26 -1.03
N LYS A 22 11.23 17.92 -0.16
CA LYS A 22 12.10 17.21 0.79
C LYS A 22 11.33 16.25 1.68
N THR A 23 10.14 16.67 2.12
CA THR A 23 9.26 15.81 2.92
C THR A 23 8.76 14.64 2.09
N HIS A 24 8.29 14.88 0.87
CA HIS A 24 7.85 13.85 -0.06
C HIS A 24 8.95 12.81 -0.35
N PHE A 25 10.15 13.24 -0.73
CA PHE A 25 11.30 12.37 -1.00
C PHE A 25 11.67 11.52 0.21
N ARG A 26 11.68 12.10 1.42
CA ARG A 26 11.95 11.34 2.64
C ARG A 26 10.90 10.26 2.89
N ASP A 27 9.63 10.60 2.72
CA ASP A 27 8.53 9.67 2.97
C ASP A 27 8.52 8.53 1.93
N GLU A 28 8.85 8.84 0.67
CA GLU A 28 9.02 7.86 -0.40
C GLU A 28 10.25 6.95 -0.18
N GLU A 29 11.40 7.52 0.19
CA GLU A 29 12.60 6.73 0.55
C GLU A 29 12.33 5.78 1.71
N THR A 30 11.60 6.25 2.73
CA THR A 30 11.19 5.40 3.86
C THR A 30 10.29 4.27 3.37
N TYR A 31 9.37 4.56 2.45
CA TYR A 31 8.50 3.56 1.85
C TYR A 31 9.29 2.50 1.04
N MET A 32 10.21 2.95 0.19
CA MET A 32 11.13 2.09 -0.57
C MET A 32 11.99 1.21 0.34
N GLU A 33 12.54 1.75 1.43
CA GLU A 33 13.29 0.98 2.43
C GLU A 33 12.46 -0.14 3.05
N ASN A 34 11.22 0.17 3.45
CA ASN A 34 10.33 -0.79 4.10
C ASN A 34 9.97 -1.97 3.19
N MET A 35 9.89 -1.74 1.89
CA MET A 35 9.63 -2.80 0.90
C MET A 35 10.89 -3.38 0.27
N GLN A 36 12.09 -2.99 0.75
CA GLN A 36 13.38 -3.44 0.24
C GLN A 36 13.54 -3.21 -1.27
N TYR A 37 13.13 -2.03 -1.75
CA TYR A 37 13.20 -1.68 -3.16
C TYR A 37 14.65 -1.75 -3.67
N PRO A 38 14.93 -2.53 -4.74
CA PRO A 38 16.29 -2.82 -5.17
C PRO A 38 17.06 -1.60 -5.70
N TYR A 39 16.37 -0.57 -6.17
CA TYR A 39 16.99 0.63 -6.78
C TYR A 39 16.97 1.86 -5.86
N LEU A 40 16.72 1.67 -4.56
CA LEU A 40 16.64 2.76 -3.57
C LEU A 40 17.84 3.71 -3.60
N ASP A 41 19.06 3.19 -3.69
CA ASP A 41 20.27 4.03 -3.66
C ASP A 41 20.37 4.93 -4.91
N SER A 42 19.95 4.42 -6.06
CA SER A 42 19.89 5.21 -7.31
C SER A 42 18.79 6.26 -7.22
N HIS A 43 17.63 5.90 -6.70
CA HIS A 43 16.50 6.83 -6.53
C HIS A 43 16.84 7.98 -5.58
N ARG A 44 17.53 7.67 -4.47
CA ARG A 44 18.10 8.66 -3.54
C ARG A 44 19.04 9.65 -4.21
N GLU A 45 19.84 9.18 -5.16
CA GLU A 45 20.74 10.04 -5.90
C GLU A 45 19.97 10.99 -6.83
N HIS A 46 18.91 10.52 -7.49
CA HIS A 46 18.01 11.38 -8.25
C HIS A 46 17.38 12.47 -7.36
N HIS A 47 16.88 12.13 -6.17
CA HIS A 47 16.37 13.10 -5.20
C HIS A 47 17.41 14.17 -4.82
N ARG A 48 18.63 13.74 -4.49
CA ARG A 48 19.71 14.66 -4.12
C ARG A 48 20.04 15.64 -5.23
N ASN A 49 20.12 15.16 -6.47
CA ASN A 49 20.42 15.99 -7.63
C ASN A 49 19.32 17.04 -7.87
N ILE A 50 18.04 16.64 -7.78
CA ILE A 50 16.91 17.57 -7.89
C ILE A 50 17.00 18.67 -6.83
N ILE A 51 17.26 18.32 -5.56
CA ILE A 51 17.37 19.29 -4.47
C ILE A 51 18.58 20.23 -4.65
N LEU A 52 19.72 19.71 -5.14
CA LEU A 52 20.92 20.50 -5.42
C LEU A 52 20.67 21.53 -6.53
N ASP A 53 20.11 21.09 -7.65
CA ASP A 53 19.79 21.97 -8.78
C ASP A 53 18.77 23.04 -8.39
N MET A 54 17.75 22.67 -7.62
CA MET A 54 16.76 23.60 -7.07
C MET A 54 17.39 24.63 -6.14
N THR A 55 18.26 24.19 -5.23
CA THR A 55 18.98 25.08 -4.30
C THR A 55 19.86 26.08 -5.06
N HIS A 56 20.54 25.60 -6.11
CA HIS A 56 21.36 26.43 -6.97
C HIS A 56 20.52 27.49 -7.71
N LEU A 57 19.35 27.11 -8.22
CA LEU A 57 18.43 28.01 -8.92
C LEU A 57 17.91 29.13 -8.00
N ILE A 58 17.52 28.83 -6.76
CA ILE A 58 17.07 29.87 -5.80
C ILE A 58 18.18 30.85 -5.47
N LYS A 59 19.40 30.35 -5.22
CA LYS A 59 20.55 31.17 -4.83
C LYS A 59 20.99 32.08 -5.98
N ASN A 60 20.91 31.59 -7.21
CA ASN A 60 21.38 32.28 -8.41
C ASN A 60 20.26 32.90 -9.25
N MET A 61 19.14 33.26 -8.62
CA MET A 61 17.96 33.85 -9.25
C MET A 61 18.30 35.18 -9.97
N LYS A 62 18.75 35.08 -11.22
CA LYS A 62 19.08 36.18 -12.15
C LYS A 62 18.05 36.23 -13.30
N TYR A 63 18.32 37.00 -14.36
CA TYR A 63 17.43 37.20 -15.50
C TYR A 63 16.89 35.90 -16.14
N ASP A 64 17.63 34.79 -16.10
CA ASP A 64 17.22 33.51 -16.71
C ASP A 64 16.41 32.57 -15.79
N PHE A 65 15.99 33.06 -14.62
CA PHE A 65 15.27 32.26 -13.63
C PHE A 65 14.04 31.50 -14.21
N LYS A 66 13.28 32.13 -15.11
CA LYS A 66 12.08 31.50 -15.70
C LYS A 66 12.42 30.26 -16.53
N GLN A 67 13.48 30.32 -17.34
CA GLN A 67 13.91 29.16 -18.15
C GLN A 67 14.45 28.04 -17.26
N GLN A 68 15.25 28.39 -16.25
CA GLN A 68 15.76 27.40 -15.32
C GLN A 68 14.63 26.72 -14.53
N LEU A 69 13.58 27.46 -14.17
CA LEU A 69 12.43 26.90 -13.46
C LEU A 69 11.68 25.89 -14.33
N VAL A 70 11.46 26.21 -15.61
CA VAL A 70 10.81 25.28 -16.56
C VAL A 70 11.62 23.99 -16.69
N ILE A 71 12.95 24.09 -16.82
CA ILE A 71 13.84 22.92 -16.89
C ILE A 71 13.67 22.04 -15.64
N ILE A 72 13.72 22.63 -14.45
CA ILE A 72 13.57 21.87 -13.20
C ILE A 72 12.18 21.22 -13.10
N MET A 73 11.11 21.95 -13.40
CA MET A 73 9.74 21.45 -13.25
C MET A 73 9.38 20.38 -14.29
N GLU A 74 9.70 20.62 -15.56
CA GLU A 74 9.30 19.73 -16.66
C GLU A 74 10.30 18.61 -16.90
N GLN A 75 11.61 18.89 -16.86
CA GLN A 75 12.61 17.90 -17.27
C GLN A 75 13.04 17.02 -16.11
N TRP A 76 13.10 17.58 -14.89
CA TRP A 76 13.54 16.82 -13.73
C TRP A 76 12.36 16.27 -12.94
N LEU A 77 11.48 17.15 -12.43
CA LEU A 77 10.41 16.71 -11.53
C LEU A 77 9.36 15.85 -12.23
N LEU A 78 8.82 16.31 -13.36
CA LEU A 78 7.81 15.54 -14.08
C LEU A 78 8.35 14.21 -14.61
N LYS A 79 9.58 14.22 -15.15
CA LYS A 79 10.24 13.01 -15.64
C LYS A 79 10.48 12.02 -14.49
N HIS A 80 10.96 12.49 -13.35
CA HIS A 80 11.18 11.69 -12.16
C HIS A 80 9.88 10.99 -11.72
N ILE A 81 8.78 11.74 -11.59
CA ILE A 81 7.49 11.16 -11.21
C ILE A 81 7.03 10.09 -12.21
N LEU A 82 7.13 10.37 -13.51
CA LEU A 82 6.62 9.45 -14.54
C LEU A 82 7.52 8.24 -14.80
N GLN A 83 8.82 8.34 -14.53
CA GLN A 83 9.79 7.31 -14.91
C GLN A 83 10.37 6.57 -13.72
N GLU A 84 10.53 7.23 -12.58
CA GLU A 84 11.14 6.65 -11.38
C GLU A 84 10.02 6.24 -10.40
N ASP A 85 9.17 7.18 -9.96
CA ASP A 85 8.16 6.93 -8.92
C ASP A 85 7.12 5.89 -9.36
N MET A 86 6.80 5.82 -10.65
CA MET A 86 5.90 4.79 -11.18
C MET A 86 6.44 3.37 -10.99
N GLN A 87 7.76 3.16 -11.06
CA GLN A 87 8.39 1.84 -10.92
C GLN A 87 8.25 1.30 -9.48
N ILE A 88 8.18 2.19 -8.49
CA ILE A 88 7.92 1.85 -7.10
C ILE A 88 6.54 1.17 -6.98
N GLY A 89 5.54 1.73 -7.66
CA GLY A 89 4.19 1.18 -7.71
C GLY A 89 4.13 -0.19 -8.39
N GLU A 90 4.82 -0.34 -9.52
CA GLU A 90 4.93 -1.62 -10.24
C GLU A 90 5.58 -2.70 -9.36
N TYR A 91 6.71 -2.38 -8.73
CA TYR A 91 7.40 -3.29 -7.82
C TYR A 91 6.53 -3.72 -6.63
N GLN A 92 5.73 -2.80 -6.08
CA GLN A 92 4.76 -3.17 -5.04
C GLN A 92 3.75 -4.20 -5.55
N GLN A 93 3.24 -4.04 -6.77
CA GLN A 93 2.31 -5.02 -7.36
C GLN A 93 2.97 -6.38 -7.54
N GLU A 94 4.22 -6.42 -7.99
CA GLU A 94 4.99 -7.65 -8.13
C GLU A 94 5.15 -8.38 -6.79
N ILE A 95 5.50 -7.66 -5.71
CA ILE A 95 5.57 -8.24 -4.36
C ILE A 95 4.22 -8.83 -3.95
N LEU A 96 3.13 -8.10 -4.17
CA LEU A 96 1.78 -8.55 -3.80
C LEU A 96 1.37 -9.80 -4.58
N GLN A 97 1.66 -9.86 -5.88
CA GLN A 97 1.39 -11.03 -6.73
C GLN A 97 2.21 -12.25 -6.28
N ALA A 98 3.51 -12.07 -6.02
CA ALA A 98 4.37 -13.15 -5.54
C ALA A 98 3.87 -13.72 -4.20
N GLN A 99 3.42 -12.86 -3.28
CA GLN A 99 2.83 -13.28 -2.01
C GLN A 99 1.50 -14.02 -2.18
N GLN A 100 0.67 -13.64 -3.15
CA GLN A 100 -0.58 -14.34 -3.46
C GLN A 100 -0.30 -15.75 -4.01
N MET A 101 0.62 -15.86 -4.99
CA MET A 101 1.01 -17.15 -5.57
C MET A 101 1.60 -18.10 -4.52
N GLN A 102 2.41 -17.59 -3.59
CA GLN A 102 2.95 -18.40 -2.49
C GLN A 102 1.86 -18.91 -1.54
N LYS A 103 0.85 -18.08 -1.23
CA LYS A 103 -0.30 -18.50 -0.40
C LYS A 103 -1.12 -19.57 -1.09
N GLU A 104 -1.41 -19.41 -2.38
CA GLU A 104 -2.14 -20.40 -3.18
C GLU A 104 -1.38 -21.73 -3.26
N HIS A 105 -0.05 -21.69 -3.40
CA HIS A 105 0.78 -22.89 -3.43
C HIS A 105 0.89 -23.58 -2.06
N LEU A 106 0.87 -22.83 -0.95
CA LEU A 106 0.78 -23.41 0.40
C LEU A 106 -0.59 -24.04 0.66
N GLU A 107 -1.68 -23.40 0.21
CA GLU A 107 -3.04 -23.91 0.36
C GLU A 107 -3.32 -25.15 -0.50
N GLN A 108 -2.63 -25.31 -1.63
CA GLN A 108 -2.71 -26.51 -2.49
C GLN A 108 -1.82 -27.67 -2.01
N ASN A 109 -0.78 -27.41 -1.21
CA ASN A 109 0.12 -28.43 -0.65
C ASN A 109 -0.21 -28.86 0.78
N THR A 110 -1.26 -28.30 1.41
CA THR A 110 -1.84 -28.94 2.59
C THR A 110 -2.63 -30.17 2.15
N VAL A 111 -2.03 -31.35 2.32
CA VAL A 111 -2.72 -32.65 2.25
C VAL A 111 -4.04 -32.55 3.04
N PRO A 112 -5.17 -33.03 2.48
CA PRO A 112 -6.44 -33.08 3.21
C PRO A 112 -6.25 -33.75 4.57
N LYS A 113 -6.75 -33.12 5.65
CA LYS A 113 -6.88 -33.76 6.97
C LYS A 113 -7.89 -34.93 7.00
N ASP A 114 -8.26 -35.45 5.84
CA ASP A 114 -9.19 -36.57 5.64
C ASP A 114 -8.63 -37.62 4.67
N SER A 115 -7.31 -37.89 4.69
CA SER A 115 -6.84 -39.21 4.25
C SER A 115 -7.01 -40.18 5.41
N PRO A 116 -7.81 -41.25 5.28
CA PRO A 116 -7.95 -42.24 6.34
C PRO A 116 -6.60 -42.93 6.54
N ILE A 117 -5.89 -42.59 7.61
CA ILE A 117 -4.87 -43.50 8.13
C ILE A 117 -5.65 -44.72 8.61
N ASN A 118 -5.57 -45.82 7.86
CA ASN A 118 -5.92 -47.14 8.36
C ASN A 118 -4.97 -47.48 9.52
N TYR A 119 -5.34 -47.08 10.73
CA TYR A 119 -4.91 -47.80 11.91
C TYR A 119 -5.75 -49.08 11.95
N ILE A 120 -5.09 -50.22 11.79
CA ILE A 120 -5.65 -51.50 12.17
C ILE A 120 -5.69 -51.48 13.70
N GLU A 121 -6.82 -51.08 14.28
CA GLU A 121 -7.14 -51.38 15.67
C GLU A 121 -7.94 -52.68 15.72
N HIS A 122 -7.40 -53.65 16.44
CA HIS A 122 -8.04 -54.91 16.72
C HIS A 122 -9.32 -54.71 17.54
N ASN A 123 -10.36 -55.44 17.12
CA ASN A 123 -11.65 -55.72 17.76
C ASN A 123 -11.80 -55.31 19.23
N GLU A 124 -12.97 -54.74 19.59
CA GLU A 124 -14.04 -55.49 20.28
C GLU A 124 -15.27 -54.61 20.64
N HIS A 125 -16.45 -55.08 20.24
CA HIS A 125 -17.81 -54.90 20.81
C HIS A 125 -18.63 -53.58 20.63
N GLU A 126 -19.72 -53.71 19.85
CA GLU A 126 -20.99 -52.91 19.81
C GLU A 126 -21.72 -52.81 21.19
N PRO A 127 -22.84 -52.03 21.41
CA PRO A 127 -23.80 -51.44 20.45
C PRO A 127 -24.42 -50.02 20.71
N LYS A 128 -24.96 -49.42 19.63
CA LYS A 128 -26.21 -48.60 19.43
C LYS A 128 -26.54 -47.34 20.27
N ASN A 129 -26.77 -46.21 19.58
CA ASN A 129 -28.05 -45.45 19.61
C ASN A 129 -28.09 -44.28 18.60
N ASP A 130 -29.26 -44.10 18.00
CA ASP A 130 -29.62 -43.18 16.91
C ASP A 130 -29.67 -41.70 17.30
N LEU A 131 -29.20 -40.80 16.40
CA LEU A 131 -29.90 -39.53 16.14
C LEU A 131 -29.50 -38.95 14.77
N HIS A 132 -30.46 -39.00 13.85
CA HIS A 132 -30.39 -38.41 12.52
C HIS A 132 -30.61 -36.89 12.62
N VAL A 133 -29.66 -36.08 12.17
CA VAL A 133 -29.94 -34.70 11.74
C VAL A 133 -29.23 -34.44 10.42
N ASP A 134 -30.01 -34.60 9.36
CA ASP A 134 -29.76 -33.99 8.07
C ASP A 134 -29.68 -32.47 8.24
N THR A 135 -28.69 -31.83 7.60
CA THR A 135 -28.92 -30.58 6.86
C THR A 135 -27.64 -30.15 6.15
N ASN A 136 -27.51 -30.68 4.93
CA ASN A 136 -27.00 -29.95 3.77
C ASN A 136 -27.29 -28.44 3.90
N LYS A 137 -26.27 -27.64 4.23
CA LYS A 137 -26.33 -26.19 4.03
C LYS A 137 -25.10 -25.75 3.25
N LYS A 138 -25.20 -25.91 1.93
CA LYS A 138 -24.38 -25.23 0.91
C LYS A 138 -24.32 -23.73 1.24
N ILE A 139 -23.24 -23.24 1.83
CA ILE A 139 -22.98 -21.80 1.89
C ILE A 139 -22.26 -21.44 0.59
N LYS A 140 -23.03 -20.83 -0.33
CA LYS A 140 -22.55 -20.29 -1.60
C LYS A 140 -21.44 -19.27 -1.32
N LYS A 141 -20.25 -19.51 -1.88
CA LYS A 141 -19.16 -18.53 -1.99
C LYS A 141 -19.71 -17.26 -2.63
N GLN A 142 -19.75 -16.17 -1.87
CA GLN A 142 -19.92 -14.83 -2.40
C GLN A 142 -18.67 -14.05 -1.99
N SER A 143 -17.79 -13.87 -2.97
CA SER A 143 -16.42 -13.38 -2.87
C SER A 143 -16.41 -11.85 -2.86
N VAL A 144 -16.59 -11.26 -1.69
CA VAL A 144 -16.44 -9.81 -1.48
C VAL A 144 -15.38 -9.59 -0.40
N LEU A 145 -14.39 -8.76 -0.71
CA LEU A 145 -13.38 -8.28 0.23
C LEU A 145 -13.84 -6.94 0.81
N HIS A 146 -13.84 -6.81 2.14
CA HIS A 146 -14.23 -5.56 2.82
C HIS A 146 -12.98 -4.83 3.30
N ILE A 147 -12.60 -3.75 2.60
CA ILE A 147 -11.31 -3.08 2.79
C ILE A 147 -11.43 -1.88 3.75
N TYR A 148 -10.55 -1.82 4.75
CA TYR A 148 -10.45 -0.75 5.74
C TYR A 148 -9.02 -0.22 5.83
N SER A 149 -8.83 1.10 5.99
CA SER A 149 -7.52 1.72 6.22
C SER A 149 -7.42 2.38 7.59
N CYS A 150 -6.22 2.36 8.14
CA CYS A 150 -5.85 3.17 9.29
C CYS A 150 -5.07 4.42 8.86
N MET A 151 -5.15 5.50 9.63
CA MET A 151 -4.35 6.72 9.41
C MET A 151 -2.82 6.49 9.51
N CYS A 152 -2.37 5.36 10.08
CA CYS A 152 -0.95 4.97 10.03
C CYS A 152 -0.52 4.32 8.70
N GLY A 153 -1.42 4.23 7.71
CA GLY A 153 -1.15 3.66 6.39
C GLY A 153 -1.44 2.15 6.25
N ARG A 154 -1.82 1.45 7.33
CA ARG A 154 -2.16 0.01 7.25
C ARG A 154 -3.54 -0.23 6.67
N ILE A 155 -3.65 -1.26 5.83
CA ILE A 155 -4.89 -1.73 5.20
C ILE A 155 -5.27 -3.10 5.75
N TYR A 156 -6.57 -3.32 5.95
CA TYR A 156 -7.16 -4.53 6.50
C TYR A 156 -8.27 -5.05 5.60
N ASN A 157 -8.28 -6.35 5.32
CA ASN A 157 -9.46 -7.05 4.83
C ASN A 157 -10.25 -7.61 6.02
N ILE A 158 -11.48 -7.17 6.19
CA ILE A 158 -12.32 -7.52 7.33
C ILE A 158 -13.33 -8.58 6.92
N ALA A 159 -13.45 -9.64 7.73
CA ALA A 159 -14.41 -10.71 7.47
C ALA A 159 -15.87 -10.17 7.48
N PRO A 160 -16.79 -10.73 6.67
CA PRO A 160 -18.16 -10.19 6.53
C PRO A 160 -18.92 -10.03 7.85
N ASN A 161 -18.73 -10.96 8.79
CA ASN A 161 -19.33 -10.91 10.12
C ASN A 161 -18.81 -9.72 10.96
N ILE A 162 -17.53 -9.39 10.83
CA ILE A 162 -16.94 -8.24 11.52
C ILE A 162 -17.33 -6.95 10.81
N HIS A 163 -17.33 -6.94 9.48
CA HIS A 163 -17.77 -5.80 8.66
C HIS A 163 -19.21 -5.38 9.00
N ALA A 164 -20.13 -6.33 9.13
CA ALA A 164 -21.51 -6.07 9.55
C ALA A 164 -21.58 -5.39 10.93
N ASN A 165 -20.75 -5.81 11.88
CA ASN A 165 -20.67 -5.15 13.20
C ASN A 165 -20.15 -3.71 13.07
N LEU A 166 -19.16 -3.47 12.22
CA LEU A 166 -18.63 -2.11 12.00
C LEU A 166 -19.64 -1.20 11.31
N GLN A 167 -20.46 -1.72 10.40
CA GLN A 167 -21.58 -0.97 9.80
C GLN A 167 -22.66 -0.63 10.82
N ASN A 168 -22.84 -1.46 11.86
CA ASN A 168 -23.76 -1.22 12.97
C ASN A 168 -23.18 -0.26 14.05
N GLY A 169 -22.08 0.44 13.76
CA GLY A 169 -21.51 1.47 14.63
C GLY A 169 -20.46 0.96 15.63
N HIS A 170 -20.06 -0.30 15.56
CA HIS A 170 -18.90 -0.77 16.32
C HIS A 170 -17.60 -0.19 15.74
N THR A 171 -16.58 -0.03 16.59
CA THR A 171 -15.27 0.45 16.18
C THR A 171 -14.23 -0.66 16.28
N LEU A 172 -13.30 -0.68 15.32
CA LEU A 172 -12.15 -1.59 15.33
C LEU A 172 -10.87 -0.77 15.34
N ARG A 173 -9.96 -1.12 16.24
CA ARG A 173 -8.67 -0.46 16.39
C ARG A 173 -7.60 -1.18 15.58
N CYS A 174 -6.76 -0.39 14.94
CA CYS A 174 -5.56 -0.82 14.26
C CYS A 174 -4.64 -1.55 15.24
N LYS A 175 -4.14 -2.73 14.86
CA LYS A 175 -3.19 -3.50 15.68
C LYS A 175 -1.80 -2.84 15.80
N HIS A 176 -1.58 -1.73 15.08
CA HIS A 176 -0.29 -1.05 15.05
C HIS A 176 -0.23 0.18 15.95
N CYS A 177 -1.11 1.13 15.70
CA CYS A 177 -1.12 2.42 16.37
C CYS A 177 -2.34 2.59 17.29
N HIS A 178 -3.18 1.55 17.40
CA HIS A 178 -4.38 1.52 18.23
C HIS A 178 -5.43 2.59 17.92
N THR A 179 -5.32 3.30 16.80
CA THR A 179 -6.36 4.22 16.29
C THR A 179 -7.44 3.47 15.52
N ASN A 180 -8.61 4.08 15.38
CA ASN A 180 -9.72 3.46 14.65
C ASN A 180 -9.38 3.32 13.16
N ILE A 181 -9.78 2.18 12.58
CA ILE A 181 -9.71 1.97 11.14
C ILE A 181 -11.01 2.43 10.48
N SER A 182 -10.90 2.96 9.28
CA SER A 182 -12.00 3.52 8.49
C SER A 182 -12.27 2.66 7.27
N PHE A 183 -13.54 2.53 6.89
CA PHE A 183 -13.93 1.80 5.69
C PHE A 183 -13.45 2.54 4.43
N ILE A 184 -12.97 1.79 3.44
CA ILE A 184 -12.62 2.30 2.12
C ILE A 184 -13.63 1.84 1.08
N SER A 185 -13.70 0.52 0.83
CA SER A 185 -14.48 -0.03 -0.27
C SER A 185 -14.67 -1.55 -0.15
N ASP A 186 -15.73 -2.03 -0.79
CA ASP A 186 -15.95 -3.45 -1.04
C ASP A 186 -15.49 -3.82 -2.45
N MET A 187 -14.66 -4.85 -2.58
CA MET A 187 -14.16 -5.34 -3.86
C MET A 187 -14.69 -6.75 -4.13
N LYS A 188 -15.34 -6.95 -5.27
CA LYS A 188 -15.81 -8.27 -5.71
C LYS A 188 -14.66 -9.02 -6.39
N ILE A 189 -14.52 -10.30 -6.05
CA ILE A 189 -13.57 -11.25 -6.64
C ILE A 189 -14.31 -12.39 -7.31
#